data_AF-A0AAP5AIT8-F1
#
_entry.id   AF-A0AAP5AIT8-F1
#
_cell.length_a   1.000
_cell.length_b   1.000
_cell.length_c   1.000
_cell.angle_alpha   90.00
_cell.angle_beta   90.00
_cell.angle_gamma   90.00
#
_symmetry.space_group_name_H-M   'P 1'
#
loop_
_entity.id
_entity.type
_entity.pdbx_description
1 polymer ?
#
loop_
_entity_poly.entity_id
_entity_poly.type
_entity_poly.pdbx_seq_one_letter_code
_entity_poly.pdbx_strand_id
1 'polypeptide(L)'
;MKQAFLSKGSISVATAVAVLLLAGCATPDAPDFGGRWKPVNRFASTTMEIPLYTSYVYQASPMDGTLKTMLERWAKDSGMTLDYRISSDYTLYGAVSTIGTTNPQQAMIDLTAAYAGQGVSVSIVGNQIVVQSASAASPTAAAGSVDASSGS
;
A
#
# COMPACT_ATOMS: atom_id res chain seq x y z
N MET A 1 -82.45 9.09 -39.49
CA MET A 1 -81.12 8.43 -39.49
C MET A 1 -80.08 9.52 -39.31
N LYS A 2 -79.35 9.52 -38.19
CA LYS A 2 -78.44 10.60 -37.76
C LYS A 2 -77.12 10.46 -38.51
N GLN A 3 -76.90 11.30 -39.52
CA GLN A 3 -75.61 11.43 -40.18
C GLN A 3 -74.72 12.31 -39.28
N ALA A 4 -73.70 11.70 -38.69
CA ALA A 4 -72.72 12.40 -37.86
C ALA A 4 -71.87 13.29 -38.77
N PHE A 5 -72.09 14.60 -38.70
CA PHE A 5 -71.17 15.58 -39.27
C PHE A 5 -69.85 15.50 -38.48
N LEU A 6 -68.90 14.71 -38.99
CA LEU A 6 -67.51 14.88 -38.59
C LEU A 6 -67.07 16.25 -39.11
N SER A 7 -67.12 17.23 -38.22
CA SER A 7 -66.53 18.55 -38.42
C SER A 7 -65.05 18.36 -38.77
N LYS A 8 -64.63 18.89 -39.92
CA LYS A 8 -63.22 18.97 -40.33
C LYS A 8 -62.31 19.48 -39.21
N GLY A 9 -62.84 20.28 -38.26
CA GLY A 9 -62.12 20.76 -37.09
C GLY A 9 -61.74 19.68 -36.07
N SER A 10 -62.54 18.62 -35.88
CA SER A 10 -62.28 17.57 -34.89
C SER A 10 -61.12 16.65 -35.31
N ILE A 11 -60.98 16.41 -36.61
CA ILE A 11 -59.86 15.63 -37.17
C ILE A 11 -58.56 16.45 -37.07
N SER A 12 -58.59 17.74 -37.38
CA SER A 12 -57.42 18.62 -37.25
C SER A 12 -56.91 18.72 -35.81
N VAL A 13 -57.81 18.81 -34.83
CA VAL A 13 -57.42 18.86 -33.41
C VAL A 13 -56.84 17.54 -32.92
N ALA A 14 -57.44 16.41 -33.27
CA ALA A 14 -56.89 15.10 -32.90
C ALA A 14 -55.50 14.85 -33.51
N THR A 15 -55.29 15.28 -34.75
CA THR A 15 -53.98 15.17 -35.42
C THR A 15 -52.94 16.09 -34.77
N ALA A 16 -53.32 17.31 -34.38
CA ALA A 16 -52.43 18.24 -33.70
C ALA A 16 -52.02 17.74 -32.30
N VAL A 17 -52.96 17.17 -31.54
CA VAL A 17 -52.68 16.58 -30.21
C VAL A 17 -51.78 15.35 -30.32
N ALA A 18 -52.00 14.49 -31.33
CA ALA A 18 -51.12 13.37 -31.59
C ALA A 18 -49.68 13.83 -31.90
N VAL A 19 -49.50 14.83 -32.76
CA VAL A 19 -48.16 15.37 -33.09
C VAL A 19 -47.45 15.95 -31.85
N LEU A 20 -48.19 16.62 -30.95
CA LEU A 20 -47.62 17.17 -29.70
C LEU A 20 -47.20 16.08 -28.70
N LEU A 21 -47.94 14.97 -28.61
CA LEU A 21 -47.60 13.85 -27.73
C LEU A 21 -46.36 13.08 -28.22
N LEU A 22 -46.12 13.01 -29.54
CA LEU A 22 -44.90 12.38 -30.08
C LEU A 22 -43.63 13.23 -29.85
N ALA A 23 -43.76 14.55 -29.65
CA ALA A 23 -42.61 15.44 -29.40
C ALA A 23 -42.02 15.30 -27.97
N GLY A 24 -42.73 14.65 -27.04
CA GLY A 24 -42.28 14.45 -25.65
C GLY A 24 -41.35 13.25 -25.44
N CYS A 25 -41.09 12.43 -26.46
CA CYS A 25 -40.30 11.19 -26.36
C CYS A 25 -38.84 11.33 -26.86
N ALA A 26 -38.38 12.54 -27.18
CA ALA A 26 -37.01 12.74 -27.65
C ALA A 26 -36.04 12.83 -26.45
N THR A 27 -35.35 11.73 -26.16
CA THR A 27 -34.20 11.73 -25.25
C THR A 27 -33.07 12.55 -25.89
N PRO A 28 -32.47 13.53 -25.20
CA PRO A 28 -31.32 14.26 -25.71
C PRO A 28 -30.16 13.31 -25.99
N ASP A 29 -29.46 13.49 -27.11
CA ASP A 29 -28.27 12.72 -27.41
C ASP A 29 -27.18 12.93 -26.34
N ALA A 30 -26.36 11.90 -26.11
CA ALA A 30 -25.21 12.02 -25.23
C ALA A 30 -24.24 13.09 -25.77
N PRO A 31 -23.62 13.91 -24.91
CA PRO A 31 -22.60 14.86 -25.34
C PRO A 31 -21.45 14.13 -26.05
N ASP A 32 -21.12 14.58 -27.26
CA ASP A 32 -20.03 14.02 -28.05
C ASP A 32 -18.66 14.61 -27.66
N PHE A 33 -17.59 13.91 -27.99
CA PHE A 33 -16.22 14.36 -27.75
C PHE A 33 -15.81 15.38 -28.82
N GLY A 34 -15.56 16.62 -28.39
CA GLY A 34 -15.12 17.72 -29.25
C GLY A 34 -13.66 18.12 -29.05
N GLY A 35 -13.16 18.97 -29.95
CA GLY A 35 -11.83 19.58 -29.87
C GLY A 35 -10.83 19.02 -30.88
N ARG A 36 -9.61 19.59 -30.88
CA ARG A 36 -8.52 19.07 -31.71
C ARG A 36 -7.97 17.81 -31.05
N TRP A 37 -8.06 16.68 -31.75
CA TRP A 37 -7.42 15.44 -31.33
C TRP A 37 -5.94 15.68 -31.02
N LYS A 38 -5.53 15.43 -29.78
CA LYS A 38 -4.13 15.48 -29.36
C LYS A 38 -3.47 14.15 -29.70
N PRO A 39 -2.31 14.15 -30.40
CA PRO A 39 -1.55 12.92 -30.62
C PRO A 39 -1.16 12.27 -29.28
N VAL A 40 -1.56 11.01 -29.09
CA VAL A 40 -1.37 10.24 -27.84
C VAL A 40 0.03 9.63 -27.77
N ASN A 41 0.49 9.01 -28.87
CA ASN A 41 1.78 8.34 -28.93
C ASN A 41 2.89 9.32 -29.30
N ARG A 42 3.47 9.98 -28.29
CA ARG A 42 4.56 10.95 -28.42
C ARG A 42 5.67 10.61 -27.43
N PHE A 43 6.91 10.72 -27.88
CA PHE A 43 8.05 10.61 -26.97
C PHE A 43 8.08 11.80 -25.99
N ALA A 44 8.61 11.55 -24.79
CA ALA A 44 8.86 12.61 -23.82
C ALA A 44 9.93 13.58 -24.36
N SER A 45 9.83 14.86 -24.01
CA SER A 45 10.79 15.89 -24.43
C SER A 45 12.12 15.83 -23.68
N THR A 46 12.19 15.03 -22.60
CA THR A 46 13.36 14.89 -21.75
C THR A 46 13.64 13.41 -21.53
N THR A 47 14.93 13.06 -21.52
CA THR A 47 15.37 11.73 -21.11
C THR A 47 15.12 11.55 -19.62
N MET A 48 14.49 10.45 -19.24
CA MET A 48 14.33 10.02 -17.85
C MET A 48 15.23 8.81 -17.62
N GLU A 49 16.08 8.90 -16.60
CA GLU A 49 16.87 7.75 -16.16
C GLU A 49 15.94 6.68 -15.57
N ILE A 50 16.12 5.44 -16.01
CA ILE A 50 15.47 4.27 -15.43
C ILE A 50 16.61 3.39 -14.89
N PRO A 51 16.78 3.29 -13.56
CA PRO A 51 17.86 2.53 -12.97
C PRO A 51 17.79 1.05 -13.36
N LEU A 52 18.93 0.46 -13.74
CA LEU A 52 19.03 -0.96 -14.09
C LEU A 52 18.94 -1.87 -12.86
N TYR A 53 19.48 -1.42 -11.72
CA TYR A 53 19.46 -2.14 -10.46
C TYR A 53 18.89 -1.23 -9.39
N THR A 54 17.82 -1.67 -8.74
CA THR A 54 17.25 -0.99 -7.58
C THR A 54 17.54 -1.82 -6.34
N SER A 55 18.07 -1.18 -5.30
CA SER A 55 18.26 -1.82 -4.01
C SER A 55 16.91 -1.96 -3.31
N TYR A 56 16.70 -3.08 -2.63
CA TYR A 56 15.52 -3.27 -1.81
C TYR A 56 15.45 -2.19 -0.72
N VAL A 57 14.25 -1.64 -0.50
CA VAL A 57 13.98 -0.64 0.53
C VAL A 57 13.21 -1.30 1.67
N TYR A 58 13.81 -1.30 2.86
CA TYR A 58 13.19 -1.74 4.09
C TYR A 58 12.23 -0.65 4.57
N GLN A 59 10.94 -0.89 4.37
CA GLN A 59 9.86 0.01 4.77
C GLN A 59 8.58 -0.78 5.08
N ALA A 60 7.73 -0.22 5.93
CA ALA A 60 6.39 -0.74 6.17
C ALA A 60 5.49 -0.51 4.95
N SER A 61 4.65 -1.49 4.64
CA SER A 61 3.58 -1.41 3.66
C SER A 61 2.24 -1.47 4.39
N PRO A 62 1.18 -0.78 3.90
CA PRO A 62 -0.17 -0.96 4.44
C PRO A 62 -0.71 -2.40 4.34
N MET A 63 -0.09 -3.25 3.52
CA MET A 63 -0.39 -4.69 3.43
C MET A 63 0.20 -5.49 4.61
N ASP A 64 1.19 -4.94 5.32
CA ASP A 64 1.80 -5.58 6.47
C ASP A 64 0.93 -5.35 7.72
N GLY A 65 0.13 -6.35 8.09
CA GLY A 65 -0.77 -6.23 9.24
C GLY A 65 -0.03 -6.18 10.58
N THR A 66 1.15 -6.77 10.66
CA THR A 66 1.92 -6.95 11.91
C THR A 66 3.43 -6.90 11.68
N LEU A 67 4.18 -6.78 12.77
CA LEU A 67 5.64 -6.84 12.80
C LEU A 67 6.17 -8.13 12.16
N LYS A 68 5.60 -9.29 12.52
CA LYS A 68 6.01 -10.57 11.93
C LYS A 68 5.79 -10.59 10.42
N THR A 69 4.59 -10.24 9.95
CA THR A 69 4.29 -10.26 8.50
C THR A 69 5.17 -9.32 7.70
N MET A 70 5.47 -8.13 8.24
CA MET A 70 6.43 -7.20 7.65
C MET A 70 7.83 -7.81 7.55
N LEU A 71 8.33 -8.40 8.64
CA LEU A 71 9.67 -8.98 8.68
C LEU A 71 9.80 -10.24 7.83
N GLU A 72 8.73 -11.04 7.70
CA GLU A 72 8.67 -12.18 6.79
C GLU A 72 8.82 -11.72 5.35
N ARG A 73 8.11 -10.64 4.97
CA ARG A 73 8.23 -10.03 3.65
C ARG A 73 9.64 -9.47 3.43
N TRP A 74 10.16 -8.69 4.38
CA TRP A 74 11.51 -8.13 4.27
C TRP A 74 12.55 -9.22 4.10
N ALA A 75 12.48 -10.29 4.90
CA ALA A 75 13.38 -11.43 4.78
C ALA A 75 13.27 -12.08 3.39
N LYS A 76 12.05 -12.36 2.94
CA LYS A 76 11.79 -12.97 1.62
C LYS A 76 12.34 -12.12 0.48
N ASP A 77 12.03 -10.83 0.47
CA ASP A 77 12.38 -9.91 -0.61
C ASP A 77 13.90 -9.65 -0.67
N SER A 78 14.59 -9.72 0.47
CA SER A 78 16.04 -9.57 0.56
C SER A 78 16.82 -10.89 0.51
N GLY A 79 16.15 -12.04 0.32
CA GLY A 79 16.78 -13.36 0.32
C GLY A 79 17.32 -13.84 1.68
N MET A 80 16.84 -13.26 2.79
CA MET A 80 17.11 -13.69 4.16
C MET A 80 16.03 -14.67 4.68
N THR A 81 16.26 -15.24 5.85
CA THR A 81 15.24 -15.98 6.61
C THR A 81 14.83 -15.19 7.86
N LEU A 82 13.67 -15.51 8.44
CA LEU A 82 13.20 -14.92 9.70
C LEU A 82 13.22 -15.98 10.81
N ASP A 83 13.79 -15.64 11.95
CA ASP A 83 13.68 -16.37 13.21
C ASP A 83 12.99 -15.48 14.25
N TYR A 84 11.73 -15.80 14.55
CA TYR A 84 10.86 -14.99 15.38
C TYR A 84 10.64 -15.67 16.74
N ARG A 85 11.43 -15.28 17.75
CA ARG A 85 11.55 -15.96 19.05
C ARG A 85 10.73 -15.35 20.17
N ILE A 86 9.85 -14.40 19.86
CA ILE A 86 8.91 -13.82 20.83
C ILE A 86 7.53 -14.46 20.69
N SER A 87 6.81 -14.58 21.81
CA SER A 87 5.56 -15.36 21.88
C SER A 87 4.33 -14.65 21.32
N SER A 88 4.38 -13.31 21.23
CA SER A 88 3.29 -12.47 20.75
C SER A 88 3.76 -11.62 19.59
N ASP A 89 2.85 -11.41 18.63
CA ASP A 89 3.07 -10.49 17.52
C ASP A 89 2.51 -9.09 17.86
N TYR A 90 3.03 -8.07 17.17
CA TYR A 90 2.68 -6.68 17.43
C TYR A 90 2.21 -6.01 16.14
N THR A 91 1.21 -5.14 16.27
CA THR A 91 0.76 -4.30 15.15
C THR A 91 1.79 -3.23 14.81
N LEU A 92 1.88 -2.88 13.54
CA LEU A 92 2.67 -1.72 13.12
C LEU A 92 1.99 -0.42 13.58
N TYR A 93 2.77 0.54 14.03
CA TYR A 93 2.27 1.86 14.46
C TYR A 93 3.13 2.99 13.89
N GLY A 94 2.74 4.24 14.16
CA GLY A 94 3.30 5.44 13.51
C GLY A 94 4.83 5.48 13.42
N ALA A 95 5.56 5.07 14.45
CA ALA A 95 7.02 5.08 14.43
C ALA A 95 7.64 4.16 13.35
N VAL A 96 6.98 3.06 12.99
CA VAL A 96 7.46 2.13 11.97
C VAL A 96 7.27 2.72 10.56
N SER A 97 6.30 3.61 10.37
CA SER A 97 6.02 4.24 9.07
C SER A 97 7.11 5.19 8.58
N THR A 98 7.99 5.66 9.49
CA THR A 98 9.10 6.54 9.15
C THR A 98 10.36 5.77 8.74
N ILE A 99 10.37 4.44 8.87
CA ILE A 99 11.49 3.60 8.46
C ILE A 99 11.43 3.41 6.94
N GLY A 100 12.44 3.92 6.25
CA GLY A 100 12.59 3.81 4.81
C GLY A 100 14.06 3.92 4.44
N THR A 101 14.73 2.79 4.28
CA THR A 101 16.17 2.75 4.02
C THR A 101 16.58 1.55 3.18
N THR A 102 17.65 1.68 2.42
CA THR A 102 18.29 0.57 1.69
C THR A 102 19.32 -0.17 2.54
N ASN A 103 19.62 0.30 3.76
CA ASN A 103 20.57 -0.33 4.69
C ASN A 103 19.82 -1.28 5.65
N PRO A 104 20.03 -2.61 5.55
CA PRO A 104 19.35 -3.58 6.40
C PRO A 104 19.63 -3.38 7.90
N GLN A 105 20.89 -3.12 8.26
CA GLN A 105 21.32 -2.96 9.64
C GLN A 105 20.69 -1.73 10.27
N GLN A 106 20.61 -0.61 9.52
CA GLN A 106 19.92 0.58 9.97
C GLN A 106 18.43 0.31 10.22
N ALA A 107 17.76 -0.42 9.31
CA ALA A 107 16.36 -0.78 9.49
C ALA A 107 16.12 -1.58 10.78
N MET A 108 17.02 -2.51 11.14
CA MET A 108 16.90 -3.29 12.37
C MET A 108 17.11 -2.42 13.63
N ILE A 109 18.05 -1.47 13.57
CA ILE A 109 18.30 -0.50 14.64
C ILE A 109 17.06 0.36 14.87
N ASP A 110 16.49 0.93 13.81
CA ASP A 110 15.31 1.80 13.88
C ASP A 110 14.09 1.01 14.39
N LEU A 111 13.93 -0.24 13.97
CA LEU A 111 12.84 -1.11 14.41
C LEU A 111 12.99 -1.52 15.88
N THR A 112 14.21 -1.80 16.33
CA THR A 112 14.51 -2.07 17.74
C THR A 112 14.20 -0.84 18.60
N ALA A 113 14.56 0.36 18.13
CA ALA A 113 14.21 1.60 18.82
C ALA A 113 12.69 1.81 18.90
N ALA A 114 11.96 1.55 17.80
CA ALA A 114 10.51 1.68 17.75
C ALA A 114 9.79 0.72 18.72
N TYR A 115 10.30 -0.49 18.94
CA TYR A 115 9.69 -1.47 19.85
C TYR A 115 10.41 -1.62 21.20
N ALA A 116 11.28 -0.67 21.55
CA ALA A 116 12.03 -0.71 22.81
C ALA A 116 11.11 -0.78 24.04
N GLY A 117 9.96 -0.08 24.01
CA GLY A 117 8.97 -0.12 25.08
C GLY A 117 8.30 -1.49 25.28
N GLN A 118 8.28 -2.33 24.24
CA GLN A 118 7.77 -3.71 24.28
C GLN A 118 8.90 -4.72 24.55
N GLY A 119 10.13 -4.24 24.75
CA GLY A 119 11.29 -5.11 24.98
C GLY A 119 11.62 -6.00 23.78
N VAL A 120 11.33 -5.58 22.56
CA VAL A 120 11.67 -6.33 21.33
C VAL A 120 13.02 -5.85 20.80
N SER A 121 13.88 -6.81 20.48
CA SER A 121 15.15 -6.58 19.79
C SER A 121 15.15 -7.31 18.46
N VAL A 122 15.57 -6.60 17.42
CA VAL A 122 15.68 -7.13 16.06
C VAL A 122 17.12 -6.96 15.60
N SER A 123 17.72 -8.01 15.06
CA SER A 123 19.09 -7.98 14.53
C SER A 123 19.25 -8.91 13.33
N ILE A 124 20.35 -8.76 12.61
CA ILE A 124 20.74 -9.70 11.54
C ILE A 124 21.91 -10.53 12.05
N VAL A 125 21.76 -11.86 12.00
CA VAL A 125 22.79 -12.84 12.35
C VAL A 125 23.01 -13.75 11.15
N GLY A 126 24.17 -13.63 10.50
CA GLY A 126 24.42 -14.31 9.23
C GLY A 126 23.43 -13.84 8.15
N ASN A 127 22.63 -14.77 7.61
CA ASN A 127 21.59 -14.50 6.61
C ASN A 127 20.16 -14.59 7.20
N GLN A 128 20.01 -14.28 8.49
CA GLN A 128 18.76 -14.42 9.21
C GLN A 128 18.45 -13.15 10.00
N ILE A 129 17.22 -12.66 9.87
CA ILE A 129 16.66 -11.67 10.78
C ILE A 129 16.22 -12.41 12.03
N VAL A 130 16.76 -12.05 13.18
CA VAL A 130 16.44 -12.63 14.48
C VAL A 130 15.68 -11.61 15.30
N VAL A 131 14.48 -12.00 15.74
CA VAL A 131 13.63 -11.22 16.65
C VAL A 131 13.59 -11.94 17.98
N GLN A 132 13.91 -11.24 19.06
CA GLN A 132 13.93 -11.81 20.41
C GLN A 132 13.66 -10.75 21.46
N SER A 133 13.37 -11.19 22.69
CA SER A 133 13.26 -10.27 23.83
C SER A 133 14.60 -9.59 24.12
N ALA A 134 14.60 -8.30 24.39
CA ALA A 134 15.80 -7.50 24.67
C ALA A 134 16.65 -8.09 25.81
N SER A 135 16.01 -8.64 26.86
CA SER A 135 16.71 -9.33 27.95
C SER A 135 17.48 -10.58 27.51
N ALA A 136 17.06 -11.23 26.43
CA ALA A 136 17.75 -12.38 25.85
C ALA A 136 18.82 -11.97 24.81
N ALA A 137 18.83 -10.70 24.39
CA ALA A 137 19.79 -10.14 23.43
C ALA A 137 21.08 -9.63 24.06
N SER A 138 21.10 -9.42 25.38
CA SER A 138 22.34 -9.09 26.07
C SER A 138 23.31 -10.28 26.01
N PRO A 139 24.53 -10.11 25.44
CA PRO A 139 25.54 -11.15 25.56
C PRO A 139 25.87 -11.31 27.05
N THR A 140 25.81 -12.55 27.52
CA THR A 140 26.40 -12.93 28.81
C THR A 140 27.91 -12.63 28.73
N ALA A 141 28.31 -11.46 29.22
CA ALA A 141 29.69 -11.23 29.57
C ALA A 141 29.94 -12.10 30.80
N ALA A 142 30.43 -13.32 30.56
CA ALA A 142 30.83 -14.24 31.61
C ALA A 142 31.88 -13.54 32.48
N ALA A 143 31.49 -13.24 33.71
CA ALA A 143 32.36 -12.82 34.77
C ALA A 143 33.38 -13.94 35.06
N GLY A 144 34.55 -13.84 34.47
CA GLY A 144 35.77 -14.49 34.94
C GLY A 144 36.47 -13.57 35.94
N SER A 145 35.89 -13.37 37.12
CA SER A 145 36.64 -12.83 38.25
C SER A 145 37.61 -13.93 38.71
N VAL A 146 38.85 -13.84 38.22
CA VAL A 146 39.96 -14.62 38.79
C VAL A 146 40.23 -14.10 40.19
N ASP A 147 39.89 -14.94 41.16
CA ASP A 147 40.24 -14.82 42.56
C ASP A 147 41.77 -14.79 42.70
N ALA A 148 42.33 -13.61 42.93
CA ALA A 148 43.74 -13.45 43.28
C ALA A 148 43.87 -13.50 44.81
N SER A 149 43.70 -14.71 45.36
CA SER A 149 44.05 -15.05 46.73
C SER A 149 45.06 -16.19 46.72
N SER A 150 46.35 -15.83 46.82
CA SER A 150 47.51 -16.66 47.21
C SER A 150 48.69 -15.68 47.30
N GLY A 151 49.33 -15.37 48.42
CA GLY A 151 49.48 -16.12 49.65
C GLY A 151 50.76 -16.97 49.61
N SER A 152 51.95 -16.34 49.68
CA SER A 152 53.18 -16.75 50.39
C SER A 152 54.34 -15.80 50.09
#